data_AF-A0A1G9TDS4-F1
#
_entry.id   AF-A0A1G9TDS4-F1
#
_cell.length_a   1.000
_cell.length_b   1.000
_cell.length_c   1.000
_cell.angle_alpha   90.00
_cell.angle_beta   90.00
_cell.angle_gamma   90.00
#
_symmetry.space_group_name_H-M   'P 1'
#
loop_
_entity.id
_entity.type
_entity.pdbx_description
1 polymer ?
#
loop_
_entity_poly.entity_id
_entity_poly.type
_entity_poly.pdbx_seq_one_letter_code
_entity_poly.pdbx_strand_id
1 'polypeptide(L)'
;MDIRHESPSAKQYIDLRIKANMGAKKLSNVECALENSIFVVSVWEGSQLIGFGRIVGDRGISYVVSDIMVDSEYQGKGIGKAIMKEIDDYLELNTDEDAYTILLAKKPADKLYTKFNFKYAEPKSCGMKRK
;
A
#
# COMPACT_ATOMS: atom_id res chain seq x y z
N MET A 1 -8.91 -16.48 3.24
CA MET A 1 -7.98 -15.35 3.04
C MET A 1 -6.98 -15.37 4.16
N ASP A 2 -5.70 -15.27 3.82
CA ASP A 2 -4.58 -15.32 4.75
C ASP A 2 -3.79 -14.01 4.64
N ILE A 3 -3.59 -13.31 5.75
CA ILE A 3 -2.88 -12.03 5.82
C ILE A 3 -1.51 -12.29 6.41
N ARG A 4 -0.47 -11.86 5.71
CA ARG A 4 0.93 -12.03 6.11
C ARG A 4 1.64 -10.68 6.11
N HIS A 5 2.65 -10.54 6.96
CA HIS A 5 3.52 -9.36 7.02
C HIS A 5 4.87 -9.59 6.33
N GLU A 6 4.87 -10.47 5.32
CA GLU A 6 6.05 -10.85 4.55
C GLU A 6 5.90 -10.44 3.08
N SER A 7 7.03 -10.08 2.47
CA SER A 7 7.09 -9.73 1.05
C SER A 7 6.83 -10.95 0.16
N PRO A 8 5.95 -10.85 -0.85
CA PRO A 8 5.87 -11.84 -1.91
C PRO A 8 7.13 -11.79 -2.78
N SER A 9 7.30 -12.77 -3.67
CA SER A 9 8.34 -12.65 -4.70
C SER A 9 8.05 -11.45 -5.61
N ALA A 10 9.12 -10.87 -6.18
CA ALA A 10 8.99 -9.76 -7.12
C ALA A 10 8.10 -10.12 -8.32
N LYS A 11 8.12 -11.38 -8.78
CA LYS A 11 7.23 -11.88 -9.83
C LYS A 11 5.75 -11.85 -9.40
N GLN A 12 5.42 -12.37 -8.22
CA GLN A 12 4.04 -12.35 -7.70
C GLN A 12 3.53 -10.92 -7.50
N TYR A 13 4.38 -10.01 -7.03
CA TYR A 13 4.05 -8.59 -6.93
C TYR A 13 3.75 -7.98 -8.30
N ILE A 14 4.58 -8.25 -9.32
CA ILE A 14 4.35 -7.76 -10.69
C ILE A 14 3.05 -8.34 -11.25
N ASP A 15 2.82 -9.64 -11.07
CA ASP A 15 1.61 -10.33 -11.53
C ASP A 15 0.37 -9.67 -10.90
N LEU A 16 0.38 -9.38 -9.58
CA LEU A 16 -0.72 -8.68 -8.92
C LEU A 16 -0.90 -7.23 -9.41
N ARG A 17 0.19 -6.47 -9.64
CA ARG A 17 0.08 -5.11 -10.19
C ARG A 17 -0.63 -5.09 -11.54
N ILE A 18 -0.37 -6.08 -12.40
CA ILE A 18 -1.03 -6.21 -13.70
C ILE A 18 -2.53 -6.48 -13.48
N LYS A 19 -2.87 -7.46 -12.64
CA LYS A 19 -4.27 -7.81 -12.32
C LYS A 19 -5.05 -6.70 -11.62
N ALA A 20 -4.36 -5.82 -10.91
CA ALA A 20 -4.92 -4.63 -10.27
C ALA A 20 -4.97 -3.39 -11.20
N ASN A 21 -4.67 -3.53 -12.49
CA ASN A 21 -4.63 -2.43 -13.47
C ASN A 21 -3.63 -1.31 -13.13
N MET A 22 -2.50 -1.66 -12.50
CA MET A 22 -1.44 -0.72 -12.10
C MET A 22 -0.18 -0.80 -12.98
N GLY A 23 -0.19 -1.69 -13.98
CA GLY A 23 0.89 -1.88 -14.95
C GLY A 23 2.12 -2.59 -14.37
N ALA A 24 2.91 -3.17 -15.26
CA ALA A 24 4.14 -3.87 -14.90
C ALA A 24 5.28 -2.90 -14.53
N LYS A 25 6.27 -3.42 -13.80
CA LYS A 25 7.52 -2.75 -13.45
C LYS A 25 8.70 -3.67 -13.75
N LYS A 26 9.90 -3.10 -13.90
CA LYS A 26 11.13 -3.88 -14.05
C LYS A 26 11.37 -4.72 -12.79
N LEU A 27 11.77 -5.98 -12.96
CA LEU A 27 11.99 -6.92 -11.86
C LEU A 27 12.95 -6.35 -10.80
N SER A 28 14.12 -5.86 -11.24
CA SER A 28 15.14 -5.28 -10.35
C SER A 28 14.63 -4.09 -9.52
N ASN A 29 13.76 -3.26 -10.10
CA ASN A 29 13.16 -2.14 -9.38
C ASN A 29 12.16 -2.61 -8.32
N VAL A 30 11.46 -3.72 -8.59
CA VAL A 30 10.52 -4.32 -7.63
C VAL A 30 11.27 -4.99 -6.49
N GLU A 31 12.34 -5.73 -6.79
CA GLU A 31 13.21 -6.36 -5.78
C GLU A 31 13.72 -5.30 -4.80
N CYS A 32 14.32 -4.23 -5.32
CA CYS A 32 14.77 -3.08 -4.53
C CYS A 32 13.63 -2.45 -3.72
N ALA A 33 12.44 -2.27 -4.32
CA ALA A 33 11.31 -1.67 -3.62
C ALA A 33 10.80 -2.55 -2.45
N LEU A 34 10.71 -3.86 -2.65
CA LEU A 34 10.25 -4.80 -1.62
C LEU A 34 11.25 -4.90 -0.47
N GLU A 35 12.55 -4.96 -0.77
CA GLU A 35 13.62 -4.98 0.24
C GLU A 35 13.63 -3.72 1.11
N ASN A 36 13.38 -2.54 0.52
CA ASN A 36 13.40 -1.25 1.21
C ASN A 36 12.03 -0.83 1.76
N SER A 37 11.06 -1.73 1.85
CA SER A 37 9.77 -1.43 2.47
C SER A 37 9.89 -1.50 3.99
N ILE A 38 9.31 -0.52 4.69
CA ILE A 38 9.29 -0.49 6.16
C ILE A 38 8.38 -1.59 6.68
N PHE A 39 7.19 -1.70 6.08
CA PHE A 39 6.17 -2.66 6.45
C PHE A 39 5.43 -3.11 5.19
N VAL A 40 5.06 -4.37 5.14
CA VAL A 40 4.37 -4.99 4.01
C VAL A 40 3.20 -5.78 4.55
N VAL A 41 2.08 -5.70 3.84
CA VAL A 41 0.90 -6.54 4.05
C VAL A 41 0.64 -7.28 2.76
N SER A 42 0.65 -8.61 2.79
CA SER A 42 0.32 -9.46 1.65
C SER A 42 -0.89 -10.34 1.98
N VAL A 43 -1.88 -10.35 1.08
CA VAL A 43 -3.13 -11.09 1.27
C VAL A 43 -3.22 -12.21 0.24
N TRP A 44 -3.50 -13.42 0.72
CA TRP A 44 -3.40 -14.65 -0.03
C TRP A 44 -4.69 -15.46 -0.04
N GLU A 45 -4.94 -16.13 -1.16
CA GLU A 45 -5.85 -17.26 -1.28
C GLU A 45 -5.06 -18.48 -1.77
N GLY A 46 -4.78 -19.42 -0.86
CA GLY A 46 -3.81 -20.48 -1.10
C GLY A 46 -2.42 -19.92 -1.41
N SER A 47 -1.89 -20.23 -2.59
CA SER A 47 -0.62 -19.70 -3.09
C SER A 47 -0.75 -18.45 -3.97
N GLN A 48 -1.97 -17.96 -4.20
CA GLN A 48 -2.23 -16.78 -5.02
C GLN A 48 -2.22 -15.52 -4.17
N LEU A 49 -1.36 -14.56 -4.54
CA LEU A 49 -1.39 -13.22 -3.98
C LEU A 49 -2.57 -12.44 -4.60
N ILE A 50 -3.53 -12.04 -3.76
CA ILE A 50 -4.78 -11.37 -4.18
C ILE A 50 -4.88 -9.92 -3.69
N GLY A 51 -4.03 -9.53 -2.75
CA GLY A 51 -3.96 -8.17 -2.24
C GLY A 51 -2.58 -7.85 -1.67
N PHE A 52 -2.20 -6.58 -1.70
CA PHE A 52 -0.93 -6.12 -1.18
C PHE A 52 -1.00 -4.64 -0.80
N GLY A 53 -0.24 -4.25 0.21
CA GLY A 53 0.04 -2.85 0.54
C GLY A 53 1.38 -2.73 1.26
N ARG A 54 1.96 -1.53 1.26
CA ARG A 54 3.23 -1.29 1.95
C ARG A 54 3.37 0.12 2.47
N ILE A 55 4.33 0.27 3.38
CA ILE A 55 4.81 1.54 3.89
C ILE A 55 6.27 1.72 3.46
N VAL A 56 6.61 2.91 3.01
CA VAL A 56 8.00 3.35 2.78
C VAL A 56 8.27 4.63 3.55
N GLY A 57 9.54 4.95 3.80
CA GLY A 57 9.87 6.12 4.60
C GLY A 57 11.26 6.04 5.23
N ASP A 58 11.44 6.83 6.28
CA ASP A 58 12.69 6.92 7.06
C ASP A 58 12.61 6.26 8.45
N ARG A 59 11.45 5.71 8.83
CA ARG A 59 11.16 5.11 10.16
C ARG A 59 11.21 6.12 11.33
N GLY A 60 11.03 7.41 11.05
CA GLY A 60 10.93 8.43 12.08
C GLY A 60 9.91 9.49 11.73
N ILE A 61 10.20 10.29 10.70
CA ILE A 61 9.45 11.51 10.39
C ILE A 61 8.51 11.27 9.20
N SER A 62 8.98 10.61 8.15
CA SER A 62 8.30 10.58 6.86
C SER A 62 7.82 9.18 6.53
N TYR A 63 6.50 9.01 6.44
CA TYR A 63 5.88 7.76 6.02
C TYR A 63 5.00 7.95 4.78
N VAL A 64 5.10 7.00 3.86
CA VAL A 64 4.26 6.98 2.66
C VAL A 64 3.60 5.61 2.53
N VAL A 65 2.26 5.61 2.63
CA VAL A 65 1.46 4.43 2.29
C VAL A 65 1.43 4.31 0.77
N SER A 66 1.86 3.16 0.27
CA SER A 66 2.08 2.95 -1.15
C SER A 66 1.61 1.57 -1.61
N ASP A 67 1.39 1.47 -2.93
CA ASP A 67 1.07 0.24 -3.63
C ASP A 67 -0.10 -0.58 -3.04
N ILE A 68 -1.13 0.10 -2.53
CA ILE A 68 -2.38 -0.58 -2.14
C ILE A 68 -3.04 -1.13 -3.40
N MET A 69 -2.99 -2.46 -3.55
CA MET A 69 -3.46 -3.17 -4.72
C MET A 69 -4.32 -4.37 -4.32
N VAL A 70 -5.39 -4.57 -5.07
CA VAL A 70 -6.28 -5.73 -4.93
C VAL A 70 -6.55 -6.23 -6.34
N ASP A 71 -6.39 -7.54 -6.52
CA ASP A 71 -6.73 -8.24 -7.75
C ASP A 71 -8.16 -7.88 -8.16
N SER A 72 -8.36 -7.50 -9.43
CA SER A 72 -9.65 -6.96 -9.90
C SER A 72 -10.82 -7.92 -9.67
N GLU A 73 -10.59 -9.24 -9.75
CA GLU A 73 -11.62 -10.27 -9.48
C GLU A 73 -12.00 -10.38 -7.98
N TYR A 74 -11.20 -9.75 -7.11
CA TYR A 74 -11.36 -9.76 -5.66
C TYR A 74 -11.70 -8.37 -5.08
N GLN A 75 -11.84 -7.35 -5.93
CA GLN A 75 -12.28 -6.03 -5.50
C GLN A 75 -13.73 -6.07 -4.98
N GLY A 76 -14.07 -5.11 -4.12
CA GLY A 76 -15.39 -5.06 -3.46
C GLY A 76 -15.58 -6.07 -2.33
N LYS A 77 -14.66 -7.01 -2.11
CA LYS A 77 -14.72 -8.03 -1.04
C LYS A 77 -14.06 -7.63 0.28
N GLY A 78 -13.78 -6.34 0.47
CA GLY A 78 -13.18 -5.82 1.71
C GLY A 78 -11.66 -5.99 1.86
N ILE A 79 -10.95 -6.59 0.90
CA ILE A 79 -9.49 -6.82 0.99
C ILE A 79 -8.70 -5.52 1.18
N GLY A 80 -9.01 -4.47 0.41
CA GLY A 80 -8.33 -3.18 0.55
C GLY A 80 -8.52 -2.57 1.95
N LYS A 81 -9.69 -2.81 2.57
CA LYS A 81 -9.96 -2.40 3.96
C LYS A 81 -9.13 -3.22 4.94
N ALA A 82 -9.01 -4.53 4.74
CA ALA A 82 -8.15 -5.38 5.57
C ALA A 82 -6.68 -4.93 5.51
N ILE A 83 -6.15 -4.70 4.30
CA ILE A 83 -4.78 -4.19 4.10
C ILE A 83 -4.57 -2.86 4.84
N MET A 84 -5.48 -1.90 4.65
CA MET A 84 -5.35 -0.61 5.31
C MET A 84 -5.46 -0.70 6.82
N LYS A 85 -6.24 -1.64 7.36
CA LYS A 85 -6.32 -1.85 8.81
C LYS A 85 -4.96 -2.28 9.38
N GLU A 86 -4.30 -3.26 8.76
CA GLU A 86 -2.97 -3.70 9.19
C GLU A 86 -1.92 -2.58 9.11
N ILE A 87 -2.03 -1.73 8.08
CA ILE A 87 -1.16 -0.54 7.92
C ILE A 87 -1.44 0.50 9.00
N ASP A 88 -2.71 0.76 9.31
CA ASP A 88 -3.13 1.73 10.33
C ASP A 88 -2.66 1.28 11.72
N ASP A 89 -2.88 -0.01 12.06
CA ASP A 89 -2.40 -0.61 13.31
C ASP A 89 -0.86 -0.50 13.43
N TYR A 90 -0.12 -0.71 12.33
CA TYR A 90 1.33 -0.53 12.32
C TYR A 90 1.72 0.93 12.60
N LEU A 91 1.04 1.90 11.96
CA LEU A 91 1.34 3.32 12.14
C LEU A 91 1.04 3.77 13.57
N GLU A 92 -0.09 3.37 14.15
CA GLU A 92 -0.44 3.68 15.55
C GLU A 92 0.61 3.20 16.55
N LEU A 93 1.26 2.05 16.29
CA LEU A 93 2.27 1.49 17.18
C LEU A 93 3.68 2.07 16.98
N ASN A 94 3.99 2.58 15.78
CA ASN A 94 5.36 2.92 15.37
C ASN A 94 5.58 4.41 15.06
N THR A 95 4.57 5.24 15.27
CA THR A 95 4.64 6.70 15.01
C THR A 95 4.11 7.50 16.18
N ASP A 96 4.55 8.76 16.27
CA ASP A 96 4.14 9.74 17.26
C ASP A 96 3.84 11.10 16.60
N GLU A 97 3.69 12.16 17.37
CA GLU A 97 3.38 13.50 16.86
C GLU A 97 4.43 14.12 15.91
N ASP A 98 5.68 13.62 15.91
CA ASP A 98 6.73 14.13 15.02
C ASP A 98 6.64 13.51 13.62
N ALA A 99 5.92 12.40 13.48
CA ALA A 99 5.73 11.71 12.21
C ALA A 99 4.58 12.28 11.38
N TYR A 100 4.72 12.22 10.05
CA TYR A 100 3.61 12.40 9.13
C TYR A 100 3.49 11.23 8.16
N THR A 101 2.24 10.87 7.86
CA THR A 101 1.93 9.84 6.88
C THR A 101 1.14 10.45 5.72
N ILE A 102 1.60 10.21 4.49
CA ILE A 102 0.94 10.66 3.27
C ILE A 102 0.72 9.51 2.27
N LEU A 103 -0.18 9.72 1.31
CA LEU A 103 -0.34 8.84 0.16
C LEU A 103 -0.84 9.64 -1.06
N LEU A 104 -0.65 9.08 -2.25
CA LEU A 104 -1.23 9.60 -3.49
C LEU A 104 -2.36 8.68 -3.94
N ALA A 105 -3.60 9.10 -3.70
CA ALA A 105 -4.78 8.32 -4.06
C ALA A 105 -5.24 8.60 -5.50
N LYS A 106 -5.43 7.56 -6.30
CA LYS A 106 -6.26 7.64 -7.51
C LYS A 106 -7.72 7.61 -7.11
N LYS A 107 -8.56 8.50 -7.65
CA LYS A 107 -10.01 8.41 -7.45
C LYS A 107 -10.57 7.19 -8.20
N PRO A 108 -11.53 6.42 -7.63
CA PRO A 108 -12.22 6.66 -6.36
C PRO A 108 -11.61 5.94 -5.14
N ALA A 109 -10.36 5.46 -5.21
CA ALA A 109 -9.71 4.74 -4.10
C ALA A 109 -9.46 5.64 -2.88
N ASP A 110 -9.47 6.96 -3.04
CA ASP A 110 -9.43 7.93 -1.95
C ASP A 110 -10.50 7.67 -0.87
N LYS A 111 -11.68 7.21 -1.27
CA LYS A 111 -12.79 6.87 -0.34
C LYS A 111 -12.47 5.71 0.62
N LEU A 112 -11.49 4.88 0.31
CA LEU A 112 -11.01 3.84 1.22
C LEU A 112 -10.23 4.50 2.36
N TYR A 113 -9.28 5.37 2.01
CA TYR A 113 -8.32 5.94 2.96
C TYR A 113 -8.99 6.90 3.94
N THR A 114 -10.08 7.59 3.54
CA THR A 114 -10.85 8.43 4.47
C THR A 114 -11.48 7.68 5.64
N LYS A 115 -11.53 6.34 5.58
CA LYS A 115 -11.97 5.48 6.70
C LYS A 115 -10.87 5.19 7.73
N PHE A 116 -9.63 5.57 7.42
CA PHE A 116 -8.41 5.35 8.22
C PHE A 116 -7.74 6.69 8.52
N ASN A 117 -8.53 7.67 8.94
CA ASN A 117 -8.08 9.02 9.35
C ASN A 117 -7.30 9.85 8.31
N PHE A 118 -7.10 9.37 7.07
CA PHE A 118 -6.56 10.20 6.00
C PHE A 118 -7.56 11.30 5.62
N LYS A 119 -7.05 12.53 5.53
CA LYS A 119 -7.81 13.71 5.09
C LYS A 119 -7.18 14.27 3.83
N TYR A 120 -7.98 14.97 3.02
CA TYR A 120 -7.45 15.74 1.91
C TYR A 120 -6.52 16.83 2.45
N ALA A 121 -5.34 16.94 1.86
CA ALA A 121 -4.35 17.96 2.23
C ALA A 121 -4.67 19.34 1.60
N GLU A 122 -5.57 19.35 0.62
CA GLU A 122 -6.13 20.56 -0.01
C GLU A 122 -7.06 21.33 0.96
N PRO A 123 -7.17 22.66 0.82
CA PRO A 123 -6.51 23.51 -0.19
C PRO A 123 -5.08 23.89 0.19
N LYS A 124 -4.61 23.54 1.40
CA LYS A 124 -3.32 24.02 1.92
C LYS A 124 -2.12 23.39 1.20
N SER A 125 -2.28 22.19 0.63
CA SER A 125 -1.23 21.48 -0.11
C SER A 125 -1.84 20.51 -1.13
N CYS A 126 -1.05 20.09 -2.12
CA CYS A 126 -1.49 19.15 -3.15
C CYS A 126 -0.39 18.14 -3.51
N GLY A 127 -0.80 17.00 -4.08
CA GLY A 127 0.13 15.99 -4.60
C GLY A 127 0.75 16.45 -5.92
N MET A 128 2.08 16.44 -5.99
CA MET A 128 2.84 16.83 -7.18
C MET A 128 3.70 15.66 -7.68
N LYS A 129 3.76 15.47 -9.00
CA LYS A 129 4.54 14.40 -9.64
C LYS A 129 5.59 14.99 -10.57
N ARG A 130 6.87 14.60 -10.38
CA ARG A 130 7.96 14.87 -11.33
C ARG A 130 7.93 13.83 -12.46
N LYS A 131 8.11 14.28 -13.70
CA LYS A 131 8.21 13.41 -14.88
C LYS A 131 9.65 13.01 -15.14
#